data_AF-A0A8K1DDI9-F1
#
_entry.id   AF-A0A8K1DDI9-F1
#
_cell.length_a   1.000
_cell.length_b   1.000
_cell.length_c   1.000
_cell.angle_alpha   90.00
_cell.angle_beta   90.00
_cell.angle_gamma   90.00
#
_symmetry.space_group_name_H-M   'P 1'
#
loop_
_entity.id
_entity.type
_entity.pdbx_description
1 polymer ?
#
loop_
_entity_poly.entity_id
_entity_poly.type
_entity_poly.pdbx_seq_one_letter_code
_entity_poly.pdbx_strand_id
1 'polypeptide(L)'
;MWGGYGSGYGGRQQQGGNLFLVIIVAAIVWLLSFLVIRAISRYREFAADRGGALLTGQPMNLSRALMKIEGRVKVAPKQGLQKMEGMNAFFIVPAISGQTIARFFSTHPPLEERIKRLMEIERQLRDSDTAGI
;
A
#
# COMPACT_ATOMS: atom_id res chain seq x y z
N MET A 1 -9.96 -24.14 -29.12
CA MET A 1 -9.75 -23.17 -30.21
C MET A 1 -9.14 -21.91 -29.62
N TRP A 2 -7.81 -21.79 -29.68
CA TRP A 2 -7.09 -20.53 -29.45
C TRP A 2 -6.00 -20.51 -30.51
N GLY A 3 -6.33 -19.95 -31.67
CA GLY A 3 -5.48 -19.92 -32.84
C GLY A 3 -5.60 -18.56 -33.50
N GLY A 4 -4.44 -17.93 -33.75
CA GLY A 4 -4.34 -16.80 -34.67
C GLY A 4 -4.09 -15.44 -34.02
N TYR A 5 -2.92 -15.26 -33.39
CA TYR A 5 -2.26 -13.95 -33.47
C TYR A 5 -1.24 -14.02 -34.59
N GLY A 6 -1.60 -13.35 -35.69
CA GLY A 6 -1.00 -13.47 -37.01
C GLY A 6 0.49 -13.16 -37.05
N SER A 7 1.21 -14.07 -37.69
CA SER A 7 2.43 -13.79 -38.41
C SER A 7 2.19 -12.67 -39.42
N GLY A 8 2.93 -11.58 -39.27
CA GLY A 8 2.92 -10.42 -40.16
C GLY A 8 4.34 -9.88 -40.33
N TYR A 9 5.24 -10.73 -40.84
CA TYR A 9 6.56 -10.31 -41.30
C TYR A 9 6.44 -9.52 -42.61
N GLY A 10 6.53 -8.19 -42.51
CA GLY A 10 6.67 -7.29 -43.66
C GLY A 10 7.00 -5.87 -43.22
N GLY A 11 8.24 -5.41 -43.42
CA GLY A 11 8.65 -4.02 -43.19
C GLY A 11 9.70 -3.82 -42.09
N ARG A 12 10.92 -4.34 -42.29
CA ARG A 12 12.02 -4.43 -41.31
C ARG A 12 12.70 -3.09 -40.95
N GLN A 13 12.12 -1.93 -41.26
CA GLN A 13 12.75 -0.62 -40.99
C GLN A 13 11.83 0.41 -40.29
N GLN A 14 10.53 0.12 -40.21
CA GLN A 14 9.52 0.99 -39.57
C GLN A 14 8.92 0.40 -38.28
N GLN A 15 9.29 -0.84 -37.92
CA GLN A 15 8.82 -1.54 -36.72
C GLN A 15 9.48 -1.05 -35.41
N GLY A 16 10.71 -0.55 -35.46
CA GLY A 16 11.42 -0.10 -34.25
C GLY A 16 10.76 1.11 -33.57
N GLY A 17 10.29 2.08 -34.36
CA GLY A 17 9.59 3.26 -33.85
C GLY A 17 8.21 2.92 -33.27
N ASN A 18 7.44 2.07 -33.97
CA ASN A 18 6.11 1.66 -33.49
C ASN A 18 6.19 0.80 -32.23
N LEU A 19 7.16 -0.12 -32.14
CA LEU A 19 7.33 -0.94 -30.93
C LEU A 19 7.78 -0.08 -29.73
N PHE A 20 8.67 0.88 -29.95
CA PHE A 20 9.13 1.79 -28.90
C PHE A 20 7.99 2.67 -28.35
N LEU A 21 7.14 3.21 -29.23
CA LEU A 21 5.94 3.96 -28.83
C LEU A 21 4.96 3.09 -28.02
N VAL A 22 4.72 1.85 -28.44
CA VAL A 22 3.86 0.91 -27.70
C VAL A 22 4.41 0.63 -26.30
N ILE A 23 5.72 0.41 -26.16
CA ILE A 23 6.35 0.18 -24.85
C ILE A 23 6.22 1.40 -23.93
N ILE A 24 6.43 2.62 -24.44
CA ILE A 24 6.27 3.85 -23.64
C ILE A 24 4.83 3.99 -23.15
N VAL A 25 3.85 3.83 -24.05
CA VAL A 25 2.43 3.92 -23.67
C VAL A 25 2.09 2.85 -22.64
N ALA A 26 2.54 1.61 -22.82
CA ALA A 26 2.33 0.53 -21.86
C ALA A 26 2.96 0.83 -20.50
N ALA A 27 4.17 1.40 -20.46
CA ALA A 27 4.84 1.79 -19.22
C ALA A 27 4.09 2.91 -18.49
N ILE A 28 3.57 3.90 -19.20
CA ILE A 28 2.75 4.98 -18.63
C ILE A 28 1.45 4.41 -18.06
N VAL A 29 0.74 3.56 -18.83
CA VAL A 29 -0.50 2.92 -18.37
C VAL A 29 -0.24 2.06 -17.13
N TRP A 30 0.85 1.29 -17.11
CA TRP A 30 1.25 0.51 -15.94
C TRP A 30 1.51 1.40 -14.73
N LEU A 31 2.27 2.49 -14.89
CA LEU A 31 2.56 3.43 -13.81
C LEU A 31 1.30 4.08 -13.25
N LEU A 32 0.40 4.54 -14.12
CA LEU A 32 -0.89 5.12 -13.72
C LEU A 32 -1.74 4.10 -12.98
N SER A 33 -1.85 2.88 -13.52
CA SER A 33 -2.60 1.78 -12.90
C SER A 33 -2.03 1.45 -11.52
N PHE A 34 -0.71 1.36 -11.40
CA PHE A 34 -0.02 1.09 -10.14
C PHE A 34 -0.36 2.14 -9.07
N LEU A 35 -0.32 3.43 -9.42
CA LEU A 35 -0.65 4.52 -8.50
C LEU A 35 -2.13 4.49 -8.08
N VAL A 36 -3.04 4.28 -9.02
CA VAL A 36 -4.49 4.23 -8.76
C VAL A 36 -4.83 3.06 -7.85
N ILE A 37 -4.32 1.86 -8.12
CA ILE A 37 -4.59 0.66 -7.31
C ILE A 37 -4.10 0.89 -5.87
N ARG A 38 -2.91 1.46 -5.69
CA ARG A 38 -2.37 1.81 -4.37
C ARG A 38 -3.19 2.87 -3.66
N ALA A 39 -3.67 3.88 -4.39
CA ALA A 39 -4.53 4.92 -3.83
C ALA A 39 -5.87 4.35 -3.34
N ILE A 40 -6.53 3.50 -4.14
CA ILE A 40 -7.79 2.84 -3.78
C ILE A 40 -7.60 1.93 -2.56
N SER A 41 -6.51 1.16 -2.50
CA SER A 41 -6.19 0.31 -1.34
C SER A 41 -6.12 1.13 -0.05
N ARG A 42 -5.34 2.22 -0.06
CA ARG A 42 -5.22 3.12 1.10
C ARG A 42 -6.55 3.78 1.48
N TYR A 43 -7.32 4.23 0.48
CA TYR A 43 -8.63 4.83 0.72
C TYR A 43 -9.58 3.85 1.42
N ARG A 44 -9.62 2.59 0.96
CA ARG A 44 -10.49 1.56 1.52
C ARG A 44 -10.13 1.24 2.97
N GLU A 45 -8.86 1.26 3.31
CA GLU A 45 -8.42 1.06 4.70
C GLU A 45 -8.81 2.21 5.61
N PHE A 46 -8.64 3.46 5.18
CA PHE A 46 -9.10 4.61 5.97
C PHE A 46 -10.62 4.62 6.13
N ALA A 47 -11.35 4.21 5.10
CA ALA A 47 -12.80 4.06 5.18
C ALA A 47 -13.21 2.98 6.17
N ALA A 48 -12.51 1.83 6.18
CA ALA A 48 -12.74 0.76 7.15
C ALA A 48 -12.41 1.19 8.58
N ASP A 49 -11.29 1.88 8.81
CA ASP A 49 -10.91 2.41 10.12
C ASP A 49 -11.95 3.41 10.64
N ARG A 50 -12.41 4.32 9.79
CA ARG A 50 -13.46 5.28 10.12
C ARG A 50 -14.79 4.58 10.42
N GLY A 51 -15.20 3.64 9.57
CA GLY A 51 -16.41 2.85 9.76
C GLY A 51 -16.39 2.09 11.09
N GLY A 52 -15.28 1.42 11.40
CA GLY A 52 -15.08 0.72 12.67
C GLY A 52 -15.11 1.65 13.87
N ALA A 53 -14.46 2.82 13.79
CA ALA A 53 -14.48 3.83 14.85
C ALA A 53 -15.89 4.36 15.13
N LEU A 54 -16.66 4.66 14.08
CA LEU A 54 -18.03 5.18 14.22
C LEU A 54 -19.01 4.10 14.73
N LEU A 55 -18.89 2.86 14.25
CA LEU A 55 -19.75 1.75 14.70
C LEU A 55 -19.50 1.36 16.16
N THR A 56 -18.23 1.41 16.60
CA THR A 56 -17.86 1.05 17.98
C THR A 56 -17.97 2.22 18.95
N GLY A 57 -17.99 3.46 18.45
CA GLY A 57 -17.87 4.68 19.26
C GLY A 57 -16.55 4.78 20.03
N GLN A 58 -15.56 3.92 19.74
CA GLN A 58 -14.34 3.78 20.53
C GLN A 58 -13.07 3.85 19.66
N PRO A 59 -12.83 4.97 18.96
CA PRO A 59 -11.64 5.17 18.11
C PRO A 59 -10.31 4.93 18.84
N MET A 60 -10.20 5.28 20.13
CA MET A 60 -8.99 5.07 20.92
C MET A 60 -8.68 3.58 21.16
N ASN A 61 -9.70 2.75 21.33
CA ASN A 61 -9.47 1.31 21.50
C ASN A 61 -9.03 0.67 20.19
N LEU A 62 -9.56 1.15 19.06
CA LEU A 62 -9.12 0.74 17.73
C LEU A 62 -7.64 1.11 17.48
N SER A 63 -7.21 2.33 17.87
CA SER A 63 -5.81 2.75 17.71
C SER A 63 -4.84 1.90 18.54
N ARG A 64 -5.22 1.54 19.78
CA ARG A 64 -4.47 0.64 20.65
C ARG A 64 -4.38 -0.78 20.09
N ALA A 65 -5.46 -1.29 19.53
CA ALA A 65 -5.47 -2.60 18.87
C ALA A 65 -4.53 -2.61 17.66
N LEU A 66 -4.54 -1.56 16.83
CA LEU A 66 -3.61 -1.42 15.70
C LEU A 66 -2.15 -1.38 16.15
N MET A 67 -1.83 -0.64 17.21
CA MET A 67 -0.49 -0.61 17.80
C MET A 67 -0.03 -2.00 18.31
N LYS A 68 -0.96 -2.80 18.82
CA LYS A 68 -0.70 -4.17 19.28
C LYS A 68 -0.44 -5.12 18.11
N ILE A 69 -1.22 -5.04 17.03
CA ILE A 69 -1.07 -5.88 15.83
C ILE A 69 0.24 -5.58 15.09
N GLU A 70 0.61 -4.32 14.97
CA GLU A 70 1.84 -3.87 14.30
C GLU A 70 3.12 -4.08 15.13
N GLY A 71 3.03 -4.78 16.27
CA GLY A 71 4.20 -5.17 17.08
C GLY A 71 4.95 -3.99 17.71
N ARG A 72 4.37 -2.78 17.76
CA ARG A 72 5.00 -1.61 18.41
C ARG A 72 4.88 -1.62 19.94
N VAL A 73 4.23 -2.65 20.49
CA VAL A 73 4.34 -3.00 21.91
C VAL A 73 5.69 -3.71 22.12
N LYS A 74 6.74 -2.92 22.37
CA LYS A 74 8.05 -3.31 22.93
C LYS A 74 8.43 -4.81 22.81
N VAL A 75 9.09 -5.21 21.72
CA VAL A 75 9.97 -6.39 21.71
C VAL A 75 11.24 -6.09 20.91
N ALA A 76 12.30 -5.74 21.65
CA ALA A 76 13.71 -6.20 21.54
C ALA A 76 14.47 -6.18 20.17
N PRO A 77 15.83 -6.21 20.21
CA PRO A 77 16.69 -5.57 19.22
C PRO A 77 16.89 -6.37 17.92
N LYS A 78 17.00 -5.65 16.80
CA LYS A 78 17.32 -6.17 15.46
C LYS A 78 18.80 -6.60 15.32
N GLN A 79 19.27 -7.50 16.17
CA GLN A 79 20.56 -8.17 15.98
C GLN A 79 20.30 -9.53 15.34
N GLY A 80 20.34 -9.59 14.00
CA GLY A 80 20.16 -10.86 13.30
C GLY A 80 19.88 -10.79 11.80
N LEU A 81 19.86 -9.61 11.18
CA LEU A 81 19.59 -9.50 9.73
C LEU A 81 20.78 -9.87 8.83
N GLN A 82 21.96 -10.15 9.39
CA GLN A 82 23.17 -10.50 8.62
C GLN A 82 23.24 -11.97 8.16
N LYS A 83 22.29 -12.84 8.55
CA LYS A 83 22.35 -14.28 8.25
C LYS A 83 21.39 -14.77 7.16
N MET A 84 20.65 -13.88 6.50
CA MET A 84 19.55 -14.25 5.60
C MET A 84 19.72 -13.80 4.14
N GLU A 85 20.95 -13.51 3.69
CA GLU A 85 21.21 -13.16 2.29
C GLU A 85 20.98 -14.34 1.32
N GLY A 86 21.15 -15.58 1.80
CA GLY A 86 21.01 -16.80 0.99
C GLY A 86 19.57 -17.26 0.68
N MET A 87 18.54 -16.68 1.31
CA MET A 87 17.14 -17.10 1.14
C MET A 87 16.30 -16.11 0.31
N ASN A 88 16.95 -15.14 -0.35
CA ASN A 88 16.26 -14.07 -1.10
C ASN A 88 15.35 -14.61 -2.22
N ALA A 89 15.64 -15.82 -2.75
CA ALA A 89 14.81 -16.48 -3.77
C ALA A 89 13.43 -16.96 -3.26
N PHE A 90 13.22 -17.05 -1.94
CA PHE A 90 11.95 -17.48 -1.34
C PHE A 90 11.17 -16.34 -0.69
N PHE A 91 11.72 -15.12 -0.67
CA PHE A 91 11.02 -13.96 -0.13
C PHE A 91 10.35 -13.16 -1.25
N ILE A 92 9.03 -13.02 -1.16
CA ILE A 92 8.23 -12.12 -2.00
C ILE A 92 8.60 -10.64 -1.73
N VAL A 93 9.24 -10.37 -0.58
CA VAL A 93 9.60 -9.02 -0.14
C VAL A 93 11.11 -8.98 0.13
N PRO A 94 11.93 -8.28 -0.68
CA PRO A 94 13.33 -8.11 -0.36
C PRO A 94 13.46 -7.30 0.93
N ALA A 95 14.34 -7.74 1.82
CA ALA A 95 14.64 -7.10 3.10
C ALA A 95 15.38 -5.76 2.91
N ILE A 96 14.74 -4.79 2.25
CA ILE A 96 15.31 -3.46 1.98
C ILE A 96 15.02 -2.57 3.19
N SER A 97 16.07 -2.26 3.93
CA SER A 97 16.08 -1.46 5.17
C SER A 97 15.92 0.05 4.95
N GLY A 98 15.13 0.48 3.96
CA GLY A 98 14.87 1.90 3.68
C GLY A 98 13.44 2.29 4.03
N GLN A 99 13.21 2.98 5.15
CA GLN A 99 11.86 3.39 5.60
C GLN A 99 11.09 4.17 4.53
N THR A 100 11.77 4.92 3.65
CA THR A 100 11.16 5.68 2.56
C THR A 100 10.77 4.81 1.37
N ILE A 101 11.62 3.87 0.97
CA ILE A 101 11.34 2.94 -0.14
C ILE A 101 10.25 1.96 0.27
N ALA A 102 10.28 1.48 1.53
CA ALA A 102 9.24 0.64 2.08
C ALA A 102 7.86 1.30 1.96
N ARG A 103 7.72 2.60 2.26
CA ARG A 103 6.45 3.35 2.13
C ARG A 103 5.88 3.37 0.71
N PHE A 104 6.73 3.39 -0.32
CA PHE A 104 6.29 3.37 -1.72
C PHE A 104 5.84 1.97 -2.17
N PHE A 105 6.43 0.91 -1.61
CA PHE A 105 6.04 -0.47 -1.89
C PHE A 105 4.97 -1.02 -0.93
N SER A 106 4.69 -0.34 0.18
CA SER A 106 3.64 -0.70 1.12
C SER A 106 2.26 -0.72 0.43
N THR A 107 1.58 -1.84 0.58
CA THR A 107 0.18 -2.05 0.14
C THR A 107 -0.81 -1.28 1.02
N HIS A 108 -0.37 -0.90 2.23
CA HIS A 108 -1.15 -0.27 3.30
C HIS A 108 -0.56 1.11 3.65
N PRO A 109 -1.35 2.08 4.13
CA PRO A 109 -0.84 3.34 4.64
C PRO A 109 -0.06 3.11 5.95
N PRO A 110 0.92 3.98 6.27
CA PRO A 110 1.71 3.85 7.48
C PRO A 110 0.82 3.92 8.73
N LEU A 111 1.16 3.12 9.74
CA LEU A 111 0.41 3.03 10.99
C LEU A 111 0.20 4.41 11.65
N GLU A 112 1.22 5.27 11.63
CA GLU A 112 1.15 6.61 12.21
C GLU A 112 0.03 7.46 11.61
N GLU A 113 -0.19 7.34 10.30
CA GLU A 113 -1.25 8.09 9.62
C GLU A 113 -2.64 7.56 10.03
N ARG A 114 -2.77 6.24 10.18
CA ARG A 114 -4.01 5.60 10.66
C ARG A 114 -4.34 6.03 12.08
N ILE A 115 -3.36 5.98 13.00
CA ILE A 115 -3.54 6.44 14.39
C ILE A 115 -3.91 7.93 14.43
N LYS A 116 -3.21 8.77 13.64
CA LYS A 116 -3.51 10.21 13.57
C LYS A 116 -4.97 10.48 13.16
N ARG A 117 -5.49 9.76 12.16
CA ARG A 117 -6.89 9.90 11.75
C ARG A 117 -7.88 9.39 12.80
N LEU A 118 -7.57 8.31 13.50
CA LEU A 118 -8.41 7.82 14.60
C LEU A 118 -8.47 8.81 15.76
N MET A 119 -7.35 9.43 16.13
CA MET A 119 -7.33 10.50 17.15
C MET A 119 -8.18 11.72 16.73
N GLU A 120 -8.18 12.05 15.44
CA GLU A 120 -9.03 13.13 14.90
C GLU A 120 -10.52 12.77 14.99
N ILE A 121 -10.89 11.53 14.64
CA ILE A 121 -12.27 11.04 14.78
C ILE A 121 -12.72 11.04 16.25
N GLU A 122 -11.84 10.63 17.17
CA GLU A 122 -12.12 10.69 18.61
C GLU A 122 -12.40 12.10 19.10
N ARG A 123 -11.59 13.07 18.66
CA ARG A 123 -11.81 14.47 18.98
C ARG A 123 -13.17 14.93 18.46
N GLN A 124 -13.51 14.60 17.22
CA GLN A 124 -14.81 14.96 16.63
C GLN A 124 -15.98 14.33 17.40
N LEU A 125 -15.90 13.06 17.78
CA LEU A 125 -16.95 12.40 18.58
C LEU A 125 -17.09 13.06 19.96
N ARG A 126 -15.98 13.35 20.65
CA ARG A 126 -16.02 14.02 21.95
C ARG A 126 -16.61 15.43 21.85
N ASP A 127 -16.24 16.17 20.82
CA ASP A 127 -16.74 17.53 20.60
C ASP A 127 -18.25 17.50 20.27
N SER A 128 -18.73 16.45 19.58
CA SER A 128 -20.16 16.18 19.32
C SER A 128 -20.93 15.89 20.61
N ASP A 129 -20.40 15.03 21.47
CA ASP A 129 -21.01 14.71 22.77
C ASP A 129 -21.09 15.95 23.68
N THR A 130 -20.07 16.81 23.68
CA THR A 130 -20.09 18.07 24.47
C THR A 130 -21.03 19.13 23.90
N ALA A 131 -21.37 19.06 22.61
CA ALA A 131 -22.28 20.00 21.97
C ALA A 131 -23.76 19.69 22.23
N GLY A 132 -24.09 18.56 22.87
CA GLY A 132 -25.43 18.29 23.40
C GLY A 132 -26.55 18.29 22.36
N ILE A 133 -26.30 17.74 21.17
CA ILE A 133 -27.34 17.35 20.20
C ILE A 133 -27.48 15.84 20.23
#